data_AF-A0A8K0CKC3-F1
#
_entry.id   AF-A0A8K0CKC3-F1
#
_cell.length_a   1.000
_cell.length_b   1.000
_cell.length_c   1.000
_cell.angle_alpha   90.00
_cell.angle_beta   90.00
_cell.angle_gamma   90.00
#
_symmetry.space_group_name_H-M   'P 1'
#
loop_
_entity.id
_entity.type
_entity.pdbx_description
1 polymer ?
#
loop_
_entity_poly.entity_id
_entity_poly.type
_entity_poly.pdbx_seq_one_letter_code
_entity_poly.pdbx_strand_id
1 'polypeptide(L)'
;MGLNLFGMQSANFGFIPTAIATLEKSQVQLVDQLQLVNKTVSDLKGARGKMEKAVTKKVESVLGKNKGDETMCTIAKVLSGENFSVNFSDELELTPSDIPYFKYAPVVLVEVEMSFSMY
;
A
#
# COMPACT_ATOMS: atom_id res chain seq x y z
N MET A 1 23.51 -7.37 -3.37
CA MET A 1 22.84 -8.60 -2.91
C MET A 1 21.39 -8.48 -3.35
N GLY A 2 21.10 -8.91 -4.59
CA GLY A 2 19.77 -8.75 -5.19
C GLY A 2 18.82 -9.75 -4.55
N LEU A 3 17.69 -9.27 -4.03
CA LEU A 3 16.59 -10.14 -3.63
C LEU A 3 16.25 -11.02 -4.85
N ASN A 4 16.47 -12.32 -4.70
CA ASN A 4 16.18 -13.31 -5.72
C ASN A 4 14.66 -13.36 -5.96
N LEU A 5 14.18 -12.51 -6.88
CA LEU A 5 12.84 -12.56 -7.47
C LEU A 5 12.57 -13.87 -8.24
N PHE A 6 13.59 -14.73 -8.40
CA PHE A 6 13.53 -15.92 -9.23
C PHE A 6 12.62 -17.05 -8.69
N GLY A 7 12.18 -16.97 -7.43
CA GLY A 7 11.27 -17.95 -6.83
C GLY A 7 9.78 -17.75 -7.12
N MET A 8 9.35 -16.56 -7.58
CA MET A 8 7.95 -16.28 -7.93
C MET A 8 7.69 -16.51 -9.43
N GLN A 9 8.10 -17.68 -9.94
CA GLN A 9 7.55 -18.21 -11.20
C GLN A 9 6.39 -19.17 -10.89
N SER A 10 5.38 -18.67 -10.17
CA SER A 10 4.03 -19.21 -10.30
C SER A 10 3.24 -18.11 -11.01
N ALA A 11 2.60 -18.44 -12.13
CA ALA A 11 2.01 -17.47 -13.07
C ALA A 11 0.97 -16.49 -12.46
N ASN A 12 0.61 -16.66 -11.19
CA ASN A 12 -0.44 -15.93 -10.49
C ASN A 12 0.05 -14.72 -9.68
N PHE A 13 1.36 -14.47 -9.53
CA PHE A 13 1.84 -13.36 -8.68
C PHE A 13 2.86 -12.42 -9.34
N GLY A 14 3.13 -12.57 -10.63
CA GLY A 14 4.08 -11.71 -11.36
C GLY A 14 3.73 -10.22 -11.37
N PHE A 15 2.48 -9.87 -11.05
CA PHE A 15 2.05 -8.48 -10.90
C PHE A 15 2.53 -7.83 -9.59
N ILE A 16 2.82 -8.62 -8.54
CA ILE A 16 3.21 -8.08 -7.22
C ILE A 16 4.54 -7.32 -7.29
N PRO A 17 5.64 -7.87 -7.86
CA PRO A 17 6.89 -7.13 -7.96
C PRO A 17 6.76 -5.86 -8.81
N THR A 18 5.93 -5.91 -9.86
CA THR A 18 5.67 -4.74 -10.72
C THR A 18 4.92 -3.65 -9.96
N ALA A 19 3.93 -4.02 -9.15
CA ALA A 19 3.21 -3.08 -8.31
C ALA A 19 4.14 -2.42 -7.27
N ILE A 20 4.97 -3.22 -6.58
CA ILE A 20 5.94 -2.71 -5.60
C ILE A 20 6.91 -1.73 -6.25
N ALA A 21 7.54 -2.10 -7.37
CA ALA A 21 8.47 -1.23 -8.08
C ALA A 21 7.82 0.07 -8.60
N THR A 22 6.51 0.06 -8.83
CA THR A 22 5.76 1.26 -9.20
C THR A 22 5.51 2.16 -7.99
N LEU A 23 5.16 1.58 -6.84
CA LEU A 23 4.96 2.32 -5.59
C LEU A 23 6.26 2.96 -5.08
N GLU A 24 7.41 2.32 -5.30
CA GLU A 24 8.73 2.81 -4.87
C GLU A 24 9.25 4.01 -5.68
N LYS A 25 8.80 4.21 -6.93
CA LYS A 25 9.33 5.27 -7.83
C LYS A 25 8.88 6.71 -7.50
N SER A 26 8.17 6.92 -6.38
CA SER A 26 7.84 8.19 -5.71
C SER A 26 7.39 9.41 -6.55
N GLN A 27 6.88 9.23 -7.77
CA GLN A 27 6.34 10.33 -8.61
C GLN A 27 4.85 10.18 -8.93
N VAL A 28 4.19 9.23 -8.28
CA VAL A 28 2.77 8.91 -8.49
C VAL A 28 1.94 9.61 -7.41
N GLN A 29 0.75 10.09 -7.74
CA GLN A 29 -0.12 10.74 -6.75
C GLN A 29 -0.61 9.73 -5.73
N LEU A 30 -0.86 10.18 -4.49
CA LEU A 30 -1.35 9.32 -3.42
C LEU A 30 -2.63 8.55 -3.82
N VAL A 31 -3.55 9.22 -4.53
CA VAL A 31 -4.78 8.61 -5.03
C VAL A 31 -4.48 7.43 -5.95
N ASP A 32 -3.59 7.63 -6.93
CA ASP A 32 -3.19 6.60 -7.89
C ASP A 32 -2.42 5.45 -7.22
N GLN A 33 -1.59 5.75 -6.22
CA GLN A 33 -0.87 4.76 -5.43
C GLN A 33 -1.84 3.84 -4.67
N LEU A 34 -2.85 4.40 -4.00
CA LEU A 34 -3.87 3.63 -3.28
C LEU A 34 -4.77 2.83 -4.24
N GLN A 35 -5.07 3.36 -5.42
CA GLN A 35 -5.76 2.61 -6.46
C GLN A 35 -4.95 1.40 -6.93
N LEU A 36 -3.63 1.54 -7.10
CA LEU A 36 -2.75 0.44 -7.44
C LEU A 36 -2.69 -0.63 -6.34
N VAL A 37 -2.65 -0.23 -5.06
CA VAL A 37 -2.73 -1.15 -3.92
C VAL A 37 -4.06 -1.92 -3.96
N ASN A 38 -5.20 -1.23 -4.07
CA ASN A 38 -6.52 -1.85 -4.10
C ASN A 38 -6.70 -2.81 -5.30
N LYS A 39 -6.17 -2.43 -6.47
CA LYS A 39 -6.14 -3.30 -7.64
C LYS A 39 -5.33 -4.57 -7.37
N THR A 40 -4.13 -4.42 -6.83
CA THR A 40 -3.24 -5.55 -6.49
C THR A 40 -3.91 -6.51 -5.49
N VAL A 41 -4.59 -5.98 -4.47
CA VAL A 41 -5.38 -6.77 -3.50
C VAL A 41 -6.55 -7.49 -4.19
N SER A 42 -7.22 -6.84 -5.14
CA SER A 42 -8.33 -7.43 -5.89
C SER A 42 -7.86 -8.55 -6.82
N ASP A 43 -6.72 -8.36 -7.50
CA ASP A 43 -6.09 -9.37 -8.35
C ASP A 43 -5.68 -10.60 -7.53
N LEU A 44 -5.18 -10.39 -6.30
CA LEU A 44 -4.91 -11.47 -5.33
C LEU A 44 -6.16 -12.24 -4.90
N LYS A 45 -7.29 -11.55 -4.71
CA LYS A 45 -8.58 -12.16 -4.36
C LYS A 45 -9.16 -13.00 -5.51
N GLY A 46 -8.87 -12.64 -6.75
CA GLY A 46 -9.28 -13.39 -7.95
C GLY A 46 -8.51 -14.71 -8.14
N ALA A 47 -7.33 -14.84 -7.53
CA ALA A 47 -6.45 -15.99 -7.71
C ALA A 47 -6.96 -17.25 -6.97
N ARG A 48 -6.91 -18.40 -7.63
CA ARG A 48 -7.46 -19.67 -7.12
C ARG A 48 -6.37 -20.64 -6.70
N GLY A 49 -6.27 -20.90 -5.40
CA GLY A 49 -5.44 -21.98 -4.86
C GLY A 49 -5.14 -21.80 -3.37
N LYS A 50 -4.46 -22.78 -2.77
CA LYS A 50 -4.14 -22.78 -1.33
C LYS A 50 -3.13 -21.67 -1.00
N MET A 51 -2.16 -21.45 -1.88
CA MET A 51 -1.10 -20.46 -1.69
C MET A 51 -1.64 -19.04 -1.84
N GLU A 52 -2.49 -18.82 -2.84
CA GLU A 52 -3.23 -17.59 -3.10
C GLU A 52 -4.04 -17.16 -1.88
N LYS A 53 -4.80 -18.08 -1.29
CA LYS A 53 -5.55 -17.82 -0.04
C LYS A 53 -4.63 -17.42 1.11
N ALA A 54 -3.47 -18.06 1.25
CA ALA A 54 -2.50 -17.73 2.29
C ALA A 54 -1.91 -16.32 2.10
N VAL A 55 -1.54 -15.97 0.86
CA VAL A 55 -1.04 -14.64 0.49
C VAL A 55 -2.10 -13.57 0.71
N THR A 56 -3.33 -13.77 0.25
CA THR A 56 -4.44 -12.83 0.45
C THR A 56 -4.72 -12.60 1.93
N LYS A 57 -4.78 -13.66 2.74
CA LYS A 57 -4.98 -13.54 4.19
C LYS A 57 -3.85 -12.77 4.86
N LYS A 58 -2.60 -12.94 4.40
CA LYS A 58 -1.46 -12.18 4.91
C LYS A 58 -1.58 -10.70 4.57
N VAL A 59 -1.94 -10.36 3.33
CA VAL A 59 -2.12 -8.96 2.90
C VAL A 59 -3.25 -8.29 3.69
N GLU A 60 -4.41 -8.94 3.82
CA GLU A 60 -5.52 -8.43 4.62
C GLU A 60 -5.13 -8.22 6.09
N SER A 61 -4.37 -9.16 6.67
CA SER A 61 -3.87 -9.02 8.04
C SER A 61 -2.86 -7.88 8.21
N VAL A 62 -2.08 -7.55 7.18
CA VAL A 62 -1.10 -6.45 7.24
C VAL A 62 -1.83 -5.12 7.11
N LEU A 63 -2.71 -4.98 6.11
CA LEU A 63 -3.50 -3.76 5.90
C LEU A 63 -4.40 -3.48 7.11
N GLY A 64 -5.11 -4.48 7.63
CA GLY A 64 -6.00 -4.31 8.79
C GLY A 64 -5.28 -3.95 10.10
N LYS A 65 -3.94 -4.10 10.18
CA LYS A 65 -3.14 -3.65 11.33
C LYS A 65 -2.51 -2.26 11.11
N ASN A 66 -2.54 -1.75 9.88
CA ASN A 66 -1.93 -0.49 9.53
C ASN A 66 -2.94 0.65 9.69
N LYS A 67 -2.99 1.27 10.88
CA LYS A 67 -3.82 2.47 11.12
C LYS A 67 -3.49 3.64 10.16
N GLY A 68 -2.25 3.70 9.67
CA GLY A 68 -1.83 4.70 8.69
C GLY A 68 -2.54 4.53 7.34
N ASP A 69 -2.93 3.31 6.97
CA ASP A 69 -3.64 3.03 5.71
C ASP A 69 -5.00 3.74 5.65
N GLU A 70 -5.76 3.70 6.76
CA GLU A 70 -7.05 4.40 6.89
C GLU A 70 -6.91 5.92 6.80
N THR A 71 -5.85 6.46 7.42
CA THR A 71 -5.52 7.88 7.38
C THR A 71 -5.21 8.32 5.94
N MET A 72 -4.32 7.59 5.26
CA MET A 72 -3.95 7.90 3.87
C MET A 72 -5.14 7.77 2.93
N CYS A 73 -6.01 6.77 3.13
CA CYS A 73 -7.26 6.63 2.38
C CYS A 73 -8.19 7.82 2.58
N THR A 74 -8.30 8.33 3.81
CA THR A 74 -9.13 9.51 4.11
C THR A 74 -8.59 10.76 3.43
N ILE A 75 -7.28 11.00 3.52
CA ILE A 75 -6.61 12.11 2.83
C ILE A 75 -6.82 12.03 1.31
N ALA A 76 -6.70 10.84 0.72
CA ALA A 76 -6.90 10.64 -0.70
C ALA A 76 -8.33 10.96 -1.16
N LYS A 77 -9.35 10.67 -0.34
CA LYS A 77 -10.74 11.09 -0.61
C LYS A 77 -10.88 12.61 -0.63
N VAL A 78 -10.21 13.32 0.29
CA VAL A 78 -10.13 14.80 0.28
C VAL A 78 -9.56 15.29 -1.04
N LEU A 79 -8.41 14.75 -1.43
CA LEU A 79 -7.70 15.15 -2.63
C LEU A 79 -8.48 14.84 -3.92
N SER A 80 -9.34 13.82 -3.89
CA SER A 80 -10.20 13.43 -5.01
C SER A 80 -11.49 14.26 -5.11
N GLY A 81 -11.78 15.11 -4.12
CA GLY A 81 -13.00 15.91 -4.08
C GLY A 81 -14.26 15.11 -3.73
N GLU A 82 -14.12 13.91 -3.18
CA GLU A 82 -15.27 13.16 -2.65
C GLU A 82 -15.84 13.92 -1.44
N ASN A 83 -17.17 13.87 -1.22
CA ASN A 83 -17.78 14.49 -0.06
C ASN A 83 -17.74 13.50 1.12
N PHE A 84 -16.92 13.76 2.14
CA PHE A 84 -16.81 12.93 3.33
C PHE A 84 -16.78 13.80 4.60
N SER A 85 -17.38 13.28 5.67
CA SER A 85 -17.22 13.84 7.01
C SER A 85 -15.83 13.43 7.49
N VAL A 86 -14.88 14.37 7.45
CA VAL A 86 -13.52 14.07 7.86
C VAL A 86 -13.45 14.06 9.38
N ASN A 87 -13.36 12.87 9.96
CA ASN A 87 -12.87 12.71 11.32
C ASN A 87 -11.47 12.12 11.19
N PHE A 88 -10.46 12.98 11.00
CA PHE A 88 -9.10 12.56 11.31
C PHE A 88 -9.11 12.17 12.79
N SER A 89 -8.58 11.00 13.15
CA SER A 89 -8.44 10.66 14.57
C SER A 89 -7.75 11.80 15.31
N ASP A 90 -8.19 12.08 16.54
CA ASP A 90 -7.65 13.16 17.38
C ASP A 90 -6.10 13.09 17.52
N GLU A 91 -5.52 11.92 17.27
CA GLU A 91 -4.07 11.65 17.30
C GLU A 91 -3.27 12.34 16.17
N LEU A 92 -3.89 12.72 15.04
CA LEU A 92 -3.16 13.13 13.83
C LEU A 92 -3.10 14.64 13.59
N GLU A 93 -3.80 15.45 14.38
CA GLU A 93 -3.81 16.93 14.33
C GLU A 93 -3.76 17.54 12.91
N LEU A 94 -4.39 16.91 11.92
CA LEU A 94 -4.32 17.37 10.52
C LEU A 94 -5.28 18.54 10.30
N THR A 95 -4.73 19.64 9.79
CA THR A 95 -5.53 20.78 9.34
C THR A 95 -5.83 20.67 7.84
N PRO A 96 -6.88 21.35 7.32
CA PRO A 96 -7.14 21.39 5.89
C PRO A 96 -5.96 21.90 5.05
N SER A 97 -5.11 22.77 5.63
CA SER A 97 -3.92 23.30 4.99
C SER A 97 -2.81 22.26 4.82
N ASP A 98 -2.85 21.16 5.58
CA ASP A 98 -1.84 20.10 5.52
C ASP A 98 -2.10 19.10 4.38
N ILE A 99 -3.37 18.95 3.99
CA ILE A 99 -3.82 17.97 2.99
C ILE A 99 -3.08 18.08 1.64
N PRO A 100 -2.84 19.26 1.05
CA PRO A 100 -2.14 19.37 -0.23
C PRO A 100 -0.71 18.80 -0.20
N TYR A 101 -0.04 18.79 0.96
CA TYR A 101 1.31 18.23 1.09
C TYR A 101 1.34 16.70 0.94
N PHE A 102 0.20 16.04 1.12
CA PHE A 102 0.08 14.60 0.91
C PHE A 102 -0.15 14.19 -0.55
N LYS A 103 -0.28 15.14 -1.48
CA LYS A 103 -0.58 14.85 -2.89
C LYS A 103 0.35 13.81 -3.53
N TYR A 104 1.62 13.81 -3.13
CA TYR A 104 2.66 12.89 -3.60
C TYR A 104 3.30 12.12 -2.44
N ALA A 105 2.62 12.02 -1.29
CA ALA A 105 3.15 11.30 -0.14
C ALA A 105 3.24 9.79 -0.45
N PRO A 106 4.42 9.17 -0.26
CA PRO A 106 4.59 7.77 -0.59
C PRO A 106 3.80 6.86 0.36
N VAL A 107 3.04 5.90 -0.19
CA VAL A 107 2.39 4.84 0.60
C VAL A 107 3.37 3.77 1.10
N VAL A 108 4.57 3.74 0.51
CA VAL A 108 5.69 2.92 0.97
C VAL A 108 6.62 3.79 1.79
N LEU A 109 6.54 3.69 3.12
CA LEU A 109 7.58 4.23 3.98
C LEU A 109 8.72 3.21 4.06
N VAL A 110 9.84 3.55 3.42
CA VAL A 110 11.12 2.89 3.67
C VAL A 110 11.64 3.42 4.99
N GLU A 111 11.64 2.56 6.00
CA GLU A 111 12.80 2.35 6.87
C GLU A 111 12.59 1.05 7.64
N VAL A 112 12.78 -0.06 6.93
CA VAL A 112 13.37 -1.22 7.57
C VAL A 112 14.81 -1.18 7.11
N GLU A 113 15.71 -0.63 7.94
CA GLU A 113 17.05 -1.21 7.99
C GLU A 113 16.79 -2.70 8.18
N MET A 114 16.97 -3.48 7.11
CA MET A 114 16.97 -4.92 7.23
C MET A 114 18.14 -5.24 8.14
N SER A 115 17.86 -5.31 9.45
CA SER A 115 18.64 -6.10 10.37
C SER A 115 18.45 -7.54 9.91
N PHE A 116 19.17 -7.92 8.85
CA PHE A 116 19.58 -9.29 8.69
C PHE A 116 20.38 -9.56 9.96
N SER A 117 19.73 -10.18 10.96
CA SER A 117 20.46 -10.92 11.97
C SER A 117 21.25 -11.95 11.17
N MET A 118 22.52 -11.63 10.96
CA MET A 118 23.52 -12.52 10.42
C MET A 118 23.55 -13.71 11.39
N TYR A 119 23.00 -14.84 10.97
CA TYR A 119 23.19 -16.12 11.64
C TYR A 119 24.48 -16.75 11.12
#